data_AF-A0A661M9M7-F1
#
_entry.id   AF-A0A661M9M7-F1
#
_cell.length_a   1.000
_cell.length_b   1.000
_cell.length_c   1.000
_cell.angle_alpha   90.00
_cell.angle_beta   90.00
_cell.angle_gamma   90.00
#
_symmetry.space_group_name_H-M   'P 1'
#
loop_
_entity.id
_entity.type
_entity.pdbx_description
1 polymer ?
#
loop_
_entity_poly.entity_id
_entity_poly.type
_entity_poly.pdbx_seq_one_letter_code
_entity_poly.pdbx_strand_id
1 'polypeptide(L)' 'LGPEDRFVTFEAERIPTVNTHGTGCTLSAALASFLAKGLPTVECVGRARDYLREALREGGRYTLGKGNGPLHHFHRWW' A
#
# COMPACT_ATOMS: atom_id res chain seq x y z
N LEU A 1 2.03 14.19 17.20
CA LEU A 1 3.33 13.69 16.70
C LEU A 1 3.91 12.82 17.80
N GLY A 2 4.38 11.61 17.48
CA GLY A 2 4.79 10.62 18.49
C GLY A 2 5.98 11.08 19.34
N PRO A 3 6.39 10.31 20.35
CA PRO A 3 7.49 10.64 21.26
C PRO A 3 8.88 10.72 20.58
N GLU A 4 8.97 10.38 19.30
CA GLU A 4 10.20 10.45 18.52
C GLU A 4 10.31 11.82 17.84
N ASP A 5 11.30 12.61 18.23
CA ASP A 5 11.58 13.94 17.66
C ASP A 5 12.30 13.81 16.31
N ARG A 6 11.68 13.10 15.36
CA ARG A 6 12.20 12.91 14.01
C ARG A 6 11.09 12.82 12.97
N PHE A 7 11.40 13.31 11.77
CA PHE A 7 10.59 13.14 10.58
C PHE A 7 11.21 12.08 9.68
N VAL A 8 10.37 11.23 9.07
CA VAL A 8 10.79 10.25 8.07
C VAL A 8 9.94 10.44 6.83
N THR A 9 10.58 10.75 5.70
CA THR A 9 9.92 10.91 4.41
C THR A 9 9.95 9.59 3.64
N PHE A 10 8.82 9.21 3.09
CA PHE A 10 8.66 8.01 2.26
C PHE A 10 8.35 8.41 0.83
N GLU A 11 9.37 8.38 -0.03
CA GLU A 11 9.24 8.76 -1.44
C GLU A 11 9.26 7.54 -2.35
N ALA A 12 8.55 7.62 -3.46
CA ALA A 12 8.63 6.67 -4.56
C ALA A 12 7.94 7.22 -5.82
N GLU A 13 8.35 6.73 -6.99
CA GLU A 13 7.72 7.11 -8.26
C GLU A 13 6.22 6.75 -8.28
N ARG A 14 5.41 7.60 -8.92
CA ARG A 14 3.99 7.35 -9.16
C ARG A 14 3.82 6.17 -10.12
N ILE A 15 2.96 5.22 -9.76
CA ILE A 15 2.65 4.07 -10.62
C ILE A 15 1.62 4.53 -11.67
N PRO A 16 1.88 4.35 -12.98
CA PRO A 16 0.95 4.73 -14.03
C PRO A 16 -0.17 3.69 -14.15
N THR A 17 -1.26 3.90 -13.40
CA THR A 17 -2.45 3.05 -13.46
C THR A 17 -3.71 3.85 -13.13
N VAL A 18 -4.84 3.46 -13.71
CA VAL A 18 -6.18 3.98 -13.33
C VAL A 18 -6.81 3.17 -12.20
N ASN A 19 -6.26 1.98 -11.90
CA ASN A 19 -6.77 1.06 -10.89
C ASN A 19 -6.37 1.51 -9.48
N THR A 20 -7.05 2.54 -8.97
CA THR A 20 -6.74 3.20 -7.70
C THR A 20 -7.83 3.03 -6.63
N HIS A 21 -8.92 2.32 -6.96
CA HIS A 21 -9.98 2.04 -6.00
C HIS A 21 -9.44 1.19 -4.84
N GLY A 22 -9.76 1.59 -3.60
CA GLY A 22 -9.35 0.88 -2.40
C GLY A 22 -7.90 1.09 -1.94
N THR A 23 -7.13 1.98 -2.58
CA THR A 23 -5.72 2.26 -2.19
C THR A 23 -5.57 2.72 -0.74
N GLY A 24 -6.38 3.69 -0.30
CA GLY A 24 -6.36 4.17 1.09
C GLY A 24 -6.74 3.09 2.11
N CYS A 25 -7.82 2.35 1.84
CA CYS A 25 -8.26 1.24 2.70
C CYS A 25 -7.16 0.16 2.81
N THR A 26 -6.52 -0.16 1.68
CA THR A 26 -5.45 -1.15 1.62
C THR A 26 -4.22 -0.71 2.40
N LEU A 27 -3.82 0.56 2.25
CA LEU A 27 -2.69 1.11 3.00
C LEU A 27 -2.93 1.04 4.52
N SER A 28 -4.10 1.50 4.96
CA SER A 28 -4.47 1.51 6.38
C SER A 28 -4.57 0.09 6.94
N ALA A 29 -5.17 -0.86 6.20
CA ALA A 29 -5.28 -2.26 6.60
C ALA A 29 -3.91 -2.96 6.67
N ALA A 30 -3.04 -2.73 5.68
CA ALA A 30 -1.69 -3.27 5.70
C ALA A 30 -0.87 -2.69 6.88
N LEU A 31 -0.98 -1.39 7.13
CA LEU A 31 -0.34 -0.74 8.27
C LEU A 31 -0.80 -1.34 9.59
N ALA A 32 -2.12 -1.46 9.79
CA ALA A 32 -2.69 -2.09 10.99
C ALA A 32 -2.21 -3.54 11.16
N SER A 33 -2.10 -4.30 10.07
CA SER A 33 -1.63 -5.69 10.09
C SER A 33 -0.15 -5.80 10.50
N PHE A 34 0.71 -4.89 10.05
CA PHE A 34 2.12 -4.85 10.47
C PHE A 34 2.29 -4.35 11.91
N LEU A 35 1.49 -3.37 12.35
CA LEU A 35 1.47 -2.92 13.74
C LEU A 35 1.03 -4.06 14.68
N ALA A 36 0.02 -4.84 14.30
CA ALA A 36 -0.44 -6.00 15.07
C ALA A 36 0.63 -7.11 15.18
N LYS A 37 1.64 -7.12 14.30
CA LYS A 37 2.81 -8.03 14.39
C LYS A 37 3.90 -7.51 15.34
N GLY A 38 3.72 -6.33 15.95
CA GLY A 38 4.68 -5.73 16.87
C GLY A 38 5.92 -5.14 16.20
N LEU A 39 5.84 -4.83 14.90
CA LEU A 39 6.96 -4.21 14.19
C LEU A 39 7.10 -2.72 14.55
N PRO A 40 8.31 -2.13 14.45
CA PRO A 40 8.51 -0.69 14.62
C PRO A 40 7.64 0.15 13.66
N THR A 41 7.10 1.27 14.12
CA THR A 41 6.16 2.10 13.33
C THR A 41 6.69 2.50 11.95
N VAL A 42 7.94 2.99 11.88
CA VAL A 42 8.57 3.39 10.60
C VAL A 42 8.68 2.19 9.65
N GLU A 43 9.02 1.01 10.18
CA GLU A 43 9.08 -0.22 9.39
C GLU A 43 7.67 -0.65 8.91
N CYS A 44 6.65 -0.51 9.76
CA CYS A 44 5.27 -0.80 9.38
C CYS A 44 4.80 0.07 8.21
N VAL A 45 5.08 1.38 8.26
CA VAL A 45 4.73 2.32 7.19
C VAL A 45 5.45 1.95 5.89
N GLY A 46 6.76 1.66 5.97
CA GLY A 46 7.53 1.21 4.81
C GLY A 46 6.95 -0.05 4.17
N ARG A 47 6.73 -1.10 4.97
CA ARG A 47 6.18 -2.38 4.48
C ARG A 47 4.75 -2.26 3.95
N ALA A 48 3.89 -1.46 4.58
CA ALA A 48 2.53 -1.22 4.12
C ALA A 48 2.51 -0.49 2.76
N ARG A 49 3.38 0.52 2.60
CA ARG A 49 3.56 1.24 1.35
C ARG A 49 4.08 0.31 0.25
N ASP A 50 5.05 -0.53 0.54
CA ASP A 50 5.63 -1.44 -0.45
C ASP A 50 4.61 -2.49 -0.91
N TYR A 51 3.84 -3.07 0.02
CA TYR A 51 2.71 -3.94 -0.30
C TYR A 51 1.68 -3.26 -1.22
N LEU A 52 1.24 -2.04 -0.87
CA LEU A 52 0.29 -1.28 -1.70
C LEU A 52 0.84 -1.07 -3.12
N ARG A 53 2.12 -0.73 -3.24
CA ARG A 53 2.76 -0.44 -4.53
C ARG A 53 2.85 -1.69 -5.41
N GLU A 54 3.21 -2.83 -4.84
CA GLU A 54 3.21 -4.11 -5.57
C GLU A 54 1.80 -4.46 -6.04
N ALA A 55 0.81 -4.37 -5.14
CA ALA A 55 -0.59 -4.62 -5.47
C ALA A 55 -1.14 -3.68 -6.55
N LEU A 56 -0.71 -2.42 -6.59
CA LEU A 56 -1.07 -1.47 -7.64
C LEU A 56 -0.43 -1.80 -9.00
N ARG A 57 0.84 -2.21 -9.01
CA ARG A 57 1.53 -2.61 -10.25
C ARG A 57 0.87 -3.83 -10.87
N GLU A 58 0.57 -4.84 -10.05
CA GLU A 58 -0.08 -6.07 -10.51
C GLU A 58 -1.55 -5.81 -10.86
N GLY A 59 -2.24 -4.99 -10.05
CA GLY A 59 -3.60 -4.54 -10.35
C GLY A 59 -3.72 -3.80 -11.67
N GLY A 60 -2.71 -3.02 -12.05
CA GLY A 60 -2.65 -2.30 -13.33
C GLY A 60 -2.56 -3.20 -14.56
N ARG A 61 -2.35 -4.51 -14.41
CA ARG A 61 -2.25 -5.46 -15.54
C ARG A 61 -3.60 -5.97 -16.04
N TYR A 62 -4.69 -5.69 -15.33
CA TYR A 62 -6.03 -6.09 -15.74
C TYR A 62 -7.02 -4.93 -15.67
N THR A 63 -8.17 -5.11 -16.30
CA THR A 63 -9.29 -4.18 -16.24
C THR A 63 -10.49 -4.88 -15.64
N LEU A 64 -11.02 -4.32 -14.55
CA LEU A 64 -12.22 -4.83 -13.89
C LEU A 64 -13.21 -3.68 -13.64
N GLY A 65 -14.44 -3.85 -14.12
CA GLY A 65 -15.47 -2.82 -14.06
C GLY A 65 -15.35 -1.77 -15.18
N LYS A 66 -16.09 -0.66 -15.02
CA LYS A 66 -16.20 0.43 -16.02
C LYS A 66 -15.61 1.77 -15.54
N GLY A 67 -14.91 1.78 -14.41
CA GLY A 67 -14.33 2.97 -13.79
C GLY A 67 -12.92 2.69 -13.25
N ASN A 68 -12.52 3.37 -12.18
CA ASN A 68 -11.26 3.09 -11.51
C ASN A 68 -11.29 1.67 -10.92
N GLY A 69 -10.50 0.77 -11.50
CA GLY A 69 -10.43 -0.62 -11.04
C GLY A 69 -9.75 -0.75 -9.66
N PRO A 70 -9.86 -1.93 -9.02
CA PRO A 70 -9.15 -2.22 -7.79
C PRO A 70 -7.69 -2.64 -8.05
N LEU A 71 -6.86 -2.50 -7.02
CA LEU A 71 -5.55 -3.13 -6.95
C LEU A 71 -5.65 -4.66 -6.73
N HIS A 72 -4.54 -5.36 -6.89
CA HIS A 72 -4.47 -6.81 -6.73
C HIS A 72 -4.04 -7.20 -5.31
N HIS A 73 -4.99 -7.44 -4.40
CA HIS A 73 -4.67 -7.80 -3.00
C HIS A 73 -3.81 -9.06 -2.87
N PHE A 74 -4.07 -10.05 -3.72
CA PHE A 74 -3.46 -11.37 -3.63
C PHE A 74 -2.20 -11.54 -4.50
N HIS A 75 -1.56 -10.44 -4.90
CA HIS A 75 -0.51 -10.42 -5.93
C HIS A 75 0.77 -11.21 -5.58
N ARG A 76 0.89 -11.68 -4.34
CA ARG A 76 2.00 -12.54 -3.88
C ARG A 76 1.70 -14.03 -4.02
N TRP A 77 0.45 -14.37 -4.35
CA TRP A 77 -0.01 -15.75 -4.46
C TRP A 77 -0.37 -16.12 -5.89
N TRP A 78 -0.87 -15.18 -6.68
CA TRP A 78 -1.24 -15.35 -8.08
C TRP A 78 -1.21 -14.01 -8.81
#